data_AF-A0A7C8Z0I7-F1
#
_entry.id   AF-A0A7C8Z0I7-F1
#
_cell.length_a   1.000
_cell.length_b   1.000
_cell.length_c   1.000
_cell.angle_alpha   90.00
_cell.angle_beta   90.00
_cell.angle_gamma   90.00
#
_symmetry.space_group_name_H-M   'P 1'
#
loop_
_entity.id
_entity.type
_entity.pdbx_description
1 polymer ?
#
loop_
_entity_poly.entity_id
_entity_poly.type
_entity_poly.pdbx_seq_one_letter_code
_entity_poly.pdbx_strand_id
1 'polypeptide(L)'
;MAWNAAFPCHKPVQIFHHNPTNSIHAGLLTLRGRNFLQGGAVGLPKGRVFWCRNERKHLVNNPGKPNLIVALAATSDSSSGEISPTDAIKKFYRCINNKDLKQLEDFIDRNCLLEDSFFPYPFQGKKEVMSFFTQLVESMGENAQFRIGHICEGEELTATVDWHMEWEEDQLPFSRGCSIFQFLKEEDRVVIRKAQFVTEPPIKPGKLAMALLKILTSLFDDFPKEAKWFLHSQQQIFKAVVTIYNLFLAPILNPVLGFYYTLWKFIARLFGYVISFLHIIAKFFGKKSPNDHRSFDQRPTKFDSASDDLNSKTE
;
A
#
# COMPACT_ATOMS: atom_id res chain seq x y z
N MET A 1 -22.67 -17.12 -9.63
CA MET A 1 -21.40 -16.39 -9.39
C MET A 1 -21.76 -14.95 -9.07
N ALA A 2 -21.80 -14.61 -7.79
CA ALA A 2 -22.08 -13.28 -7.28
C ALA A 2 -20.96 -12.92 -6.31
N TRP A 3 -20.22 -11.86 -6.61
CA TRP A 3 -19.22 -11.28 -5.72
C TRP A 3 -19.97 -10.48 -4.64
N ASN A 4 -19.99 -11.00 -3.42
CA ASN A 4 -20.39 -10.27 -2.22
C ASN A 4 -19.13 -10.00 -1.38
N ALA A 5 -18.47 -8.87 -1.61
CA ALA A 5 -17.56 -8.31 -0.61
C ALA A 5 -18.41 -7.50 0.37
N ALA A 6 -19.02 -8.19 1.33
CA ALA A 6 -19.71 -7.54 2.44
C ALA A 6 -18.67 -7.13 3.49
N PHE A 7 -18.45 -5.83 3.66
CA PHE A 7 -17.80 -5.28 4.85
C PHE A 7 -18.87 -4.96 5.89
N PRO A 8 -18.93 -5.62 7.06
CA PRO A 8 -19.67 -5.11 8.19
C PRO A 8 -18.66 -4.59 9.23
N CYS A 9 -18.40 -3.29 9.21
CA CYS A 9 -17.84 -2.63 10.39
C CYS A 9 -18.73 -1.45 10.78
N HIS A 10 -19.91 -1.76 11.31
CA HIS A 10 -20.70 -0.84 12.10
C HIS A 10 -20.25 -0.96 13.56
N LYS A 11 -19.43 -0.02 14.03
CA LYS A 11 -19.40 0.36 15.45
C LYS A 11 -19.49 1.88 15.58
N PRO A 12 -20.23 2.38 16.59
CA PRO A 12 -20.49 3.80 16.76
C PRO A 12 -19.24 4.56 17.19
N VAL A 13 -19.20 5.84 16.80
CA VAL A 13 -18.19 6.83 17.17
C VAL A 13 -17.98 6.84 18.68
N GLN A 14 -16.84 6.33 19.15
CA GLN A 14 -16.36 6.65 20.49
C GLN A 14 -15.45 7.88 20.40
N ILE A 15 -15.92 8.96 21.01
CA ILE A 15 -15.18 10.20 21.17
C ILE A 15 -14.12 9.96 22.25
N PHE A 16 -12.87 9.77 21.84
CA PHE A 16 -11.74 9.82 22.76
C PHE A 16 -11.26 11.26 22.90
N HIS A 17 -11.37 11.80 24.11
CA HIS A 17 -10.71 13.05 24.49
C HIS A 17 -9.19 12.81 24.56
N HIS A 18 -8.46 13.31 23.57
CA HIS A 18 -7.01 13.38 23.66
C HIS A 18 -6.61 14.59 24.52
N ASN A 19 -5.97 14.32 25.66
CA ASN A 19 -5.33 15.34 26.50
C ASN A 19 -3.90 15.57 25.98
N PRO A 20 -3.50 16.78 25.54
CA PRO A 20 -2.19 17.04 25.00
C PRO A 20 -1.27 17.56 26.11
N THR A 21 -0.69 16.66 26.89
CA THR A 21 0.47 17.00 27.72
C THR A 21 1.51 15.91 27.56
N ASN A 22 2.41 16.13 26.59
CA ASN A 22 3.82 15.77 26.67
C ASN A 22 4.53 16.45 25.49
N SER A 23 5.16 17.59 25.77
CA SER A 23 6.05 18.28 24.84
C SER A 23 7.36 17.51 24.73
N ILE A 24 7.71 17.03 23.54
CA ILE A 24 9.06 16.56 23.26
C ILE A 24 9.90 17.79 22.90
N HIS A 25 10.89 18.09 23.75
CA HIS A 25 11.92 19.09 23.47
C HIS A 25 12.79 18.62 22.30
N ALA A 26 12.68 19.30 21.15
CA ALA A 26 13.66 19.17 20.08
C ALA A 26 14.96 19.88 20.52
N GLY A 27 15.96 19.10 20.93
CA GLY A 27 17.30 19.57 21.20
C GLY A 27 17.96 20.06 19.91
N LEU A 28 18.08 21.37 19.77
CA LEU A 28 18.81 22.04 18.70
C LEU A 28 20.32 21.72 18.85
N LEU A 29 20.88 20.94 17.92
CA LEU A 29 22.33 20.77 17.80
C LEU A 29 22.96 22.12 17.44
N THR A 30 23.54 22.78 18.44
CA THR A 30 24.36 23.99 18.25
C THR A 30 25.76 23.56 17.82
N LEU A 31 26.06 23.74 16.53
CA LEU A 31 27.43 23.70 16.03
C LEU A 31 28.19 24.91 16.59
N ARG A 32 29.03 24.62 17.60
CA ARG A 32 29.93 25.56 18.26
C ARG A 32 31.06 25.97 17.32
N GLY A 33 30.85 27.02 16.53
CA GLY A 33 31.91 27.73 15.79
C GLY A 33 32.61 28.76 16.69
N ARG A 34 33.94 28.66 16.82
CA ARG A 34 34.77 29.62 17.56
C ARG A 34 34.82 30.97 16.84
N ASN A 35 34.75 32.04 17.63
CA ASN A 35 34.85 33.44 17.22
C ASN A 35 36.24 33.79 16.65
N PHE A 36 36.26 34.59 15.59
CA PHE A 36 37.29 35.60 15.37
C PHE A 36 36.62 36.85 14.78
N LEU A 37 36.82 38.00 15.44
CA LEU A 37 36.29 39.31 15.07
C LEU A 37 37.17 39.98 14.01
N GLN A 38 36.59 40.48 12.93
CA GLN A 38 36.89 41.83 12.41
C GLN A 38 35.86 42.27 11.37
N GLY A 39 35.44 43.54 11.48
CA GLY A 39 34.36 44.14 10.71
C GLY A 39 34.71 44.57 9.29
N GLY A 40 33.68 44.95 8.55
CA GLY A 40 33.79 45.61 7.24
C GLY A 40 32.63 45.24 6.31
N ALA A 41 31.71 46.17 6.11
CA ALA A 41 30.63 46.05 5.13
C ALA A 41 31.15 46.31 3.71
N VAL A 42 30.99 45.38 2.75
CA VAL A 42 30.91 45.65 1.29
C VAL A 42 30.25 44.47 0.55
N GLY A 43 29.21 44.75 -0.24
CA GLY A 43 29.01 44.20 -1.60
C GLY A 43 28.42 42.80 -1.80
N LEU A 44 27.17 42.74 -2.28
CA LEU A 44 26.57 41.60 -2.99
C LEU A 44 27.32 41.30 -4.31
N PRO A 45 27.53 40.02 -4.67
CA PRO A 45 27.62 39.62 -6.06
C PRO A 45 26.52 38.61 -6.46
N LYS A 46 26.04 38.84 -7.69
CA LYS A 46 25.02 38.10 -8.43
C LYS A 46 25.40 36.64 -8.71
N GLY A 47 24.41 35.77 -8.56
CA GLY A 47 24.03 34.65 -9.46
C GLY A 47 25.08 33.62 -9.88
N ARG A 48 24.79 32.33 -9.59
CA ARG A 48 25.04 31.23 -10.54
C ARG A 48 24.12 30.05 -10.25
N VAL A 49 23.28 29.74 -11.24
CA VAL A 49 22.45 28.53 -11.32
C VAL A 49 23.38 27.34 -11.60
N PHE A 50 23.37 26.33 -10.73
CA PHE A 50 24.14 25.11 -10.93
C PHE A 50 23.21 23.99 -11.42
N TRP A 51 23.32 23.68 -12.72
CA TRP A 51 22.77 22.47 -13.32
C TRP A 51 23.72 21.30 -13.02
N CYS A 52 23.25 20.23 -12.37
CA CYS A 52 23.99 18.97 -12.35
C CYS A 52 23.45 18.04 -13.44
N ARG A 53 24.30 17.84 -14.46
CA ARG A 53 24.14 16.93 -15.60
C ARG A 53 24.54 15.51 -15.18
N ASN A 54 23.70 14.54 -15.53
CA ASN A 54 23.93 13.11 -15.33
C ASN A 54 24.89 12.60 -16.42
N GLU A 55 26.03 11.99 -16.06
CA GLU A 55 26.87 11.22 -16.99
C GLU A 55 26.97 9.76 -16.53
N ARG A 56 26.42 8.86 -17.36
CA ARG A 56 26.77 7.43 -17.37
C ARG A 56 28.02 7.26 -18.22
N LYS A 57 29.02 6.51 -17.75
CA LYS A 57 30.01 5.84 -18.61
C LYS A 57 30.32 4.44 -18.09
N HIS A 58 30.38 3.50 -19.03
CA HIS A 58 30.65 2.07 -18.88
C HIS A 58 32.16 1.77 -19.08
N LEU A 59 32.64 0.76 -18.32
CA LEU A 59 33.70 -0.24 -18.61
C LEU A 59 35.19 0.17 -18.73
N VAL A 60 36.04 -0.41 -17.88
CA VAL A 60 36.99 -1.53 -18.14
C VAL A 60 38.10 -1.57 -17.05
N ASN A 61 38.47 -2.77 -16.63
CA ASN A 61 39.41 -3.13 -15.56
C ASN A 61 40.89 -2.74 -15.77
N ASN A 62 41.56 -2.45 -14.63
CA ASN A 62 42.79 -3.07 -14.06
C ASN A 62 43.94 -2.08 -13.72
N PRO A 63 44.96 -2.46 -12.92
CA PRO A 63 44.98 -2.52 -11.46
C PRO A 63 45.94 -1.48 -10.82
N GLY A 64 45.69 -1.09 -9.57
CA GLY A 64 46.59 -0.22 -8.80
C GLY A 64 46.05 0.14 -7.43
N LYS A 65 46.19 -0.78 -6.46
CA LYS A 65 45.89 -0.53 -5.03
C LYS A 65 46.95 0.41 -4.41
N PRO A 66 46.58 1.15 -3.37
CA PRO A 66 46.86 0.64 -2.02
C PRO A 66 45.57 0.38 -1.22
N ASN A 67 45.58 -0.74 -0.49
CA ASN A 67 44.52 -1.19 0.41
C ASN A 67 44.34 -0.24 1.60
N LEU A 68 43.10 0.18 1.90
CA LEU A 68 42.71 0.53 3.26
C LEU A 68 42.11 -0.73 3.90
N ILE A 69 42.95 -1.46 4.64
CA ILE A 69 42.56 -2.60 5.46
C ILE A 69 41.88 -2.03 6.70
N VAL A 70 40.55 -2.18 6.82
CA VAL A 70 39.89 -2.15 8.13
C VAL A 70 39.90 -3.58 8.64
N ALA A 71 40.59 -3.79 9.74
CA ALA A 71 40.81 -5.10 10.35
C ALA A 71 39.47 -5.72 10.79
N LEU A 72 39.23 -6.93 10.28
CA LEU A 72 38.26 -7.88 10.81
C LEU A 72 38.83 -8.46 12.10
N ALA A 73 38.35 -8.01 13.25
CA ALA A 73 38.56 -8.72 14.50
C ALA A 73 37.58 -9.88 14.55
N ALA A 74 38.06 -11.08 14.23
CA ALA A 74 37.39 -12.32 14.56
C ALA A 74 37.56 -12.55 16.06
N THR A 75 36.45 -12.55 16.80
CA THR A 75 36.33 -13.21 18.09
C THR A 75 35.09 -14.09 18.05
N SER A 76 35.30 -15.37 17.77
CA SER A 76 34.36 -16.44 18.10
C SER A 76 34.51 -16.75 19.59
N ASP A 77 33.50 -16.44 20.40
CA ASP A 77 32.61 -17.46 20.97
C ASP A 77 31.82 -16.95 22.20
N SER A 78 30.53 -17.28 22.16
CA SER A 78 29.60 -17.41 23.29
C SER A 78 29.30 -16.17 24.14
N SER A 79 28.34 -15.36 23.67
CA SER A 79 27.45 -14.61 24.57
C SER A 79 26.07 -14.49 23.92
N SER A 80 25.04 -15.03 24.58
CA SER A 80 23.60 -14.84 24.36
C SER A 80 23.22 -13.87 23.22
N GLY A 81 22.78 -14.42 22.08
CA GLY A 81 22.58 -13.70 20.83
C GLY A 81 21.51 -12.61 20.92
N GLU A 82 21.94 -11.36 21.11
CA GLU A 82 21.07 -10.20 20.95
C GLU A 82 20.75 -10.01 19.46
N ILE A 83 19.47 -10.11 19.10
CA ILE A 83 18.99 -9.85 17.74
C ILE A 83 19.12 -8.34 17.47
N SER A 84 19.97 -7.94 16.52
CA SER A 84 20.06 -6.56 16.06
C SER A 84 18.74 -6.13 15.36
N PRO A 85 18.33 -4.85 15.44
CA PRO A 85 17.19 -4.31 14.68
C PRO A 85 17.25 -4.63 13.18
N THR A 86 18.45 -4.60 12.59
CA THR A 86 18.67 -5.02 11.20
C THR A 86 18.28 -6.47 10.96
N ASP A 87 18.65 -7.38 11.86
CA ASP A 87 18.32 -8.80 11.73
C ASP A 87 16.82 -9.06 11.95
N ALA A 88 16.20 -8.30 12.86
CA ALA A 88 14.75 -8.33 13.06
C ALA A 88 14.00 -7.87 11.80
N ILE A 89 14.44 -6.80 11.13
CA ILE A 89 13.87 -6.34 9.84
C ILE A 89 14.00 -7.42 8.76
N LYS A 90 15.21 -7.96 8.58
CA LYS A 90 15.45 -9.01 7.58
C LYS A 90 14.57 -10.22 7.82
N LYS A 91 14.41 -10.62 9.10
CA LYS A 91 13.54 -11.73 9.49
C LYS A 91 12.08 -11.41 9.23
N PHE A 92 11.61 -10.20 9.55
CA PHE A 92 10.24 -9.76 9.27
C PHE A 92 9.90 -9.89 7.77
N TYR A 93 10.71 -9.32 6.88
CA TYR A 93 10.44 -9.40 5.44
C TYR A 93 10.60 -10.82 4.90
N ARG A 94 11.50 -11.63 5.48
CA ARG A 94 11.59 -13.06 5.16
C ARG A 94 10.30 -13.80 5.52
N CYS A 95 9.71 -13.54 6.70
CA CYS A 95 8.44 -14.14 7.09
C CYS A 95 7.31 -13.74 6.13
N ILE A 96 7.23 -12.47 5.73
CA ILE A 96 6.24 -11.99 4.76
C ILE A 96 6.41 -12.67 3.41
N ASN A 97 7.62 -12.66 2.83
CA ASN A 97 7.89 -13.25 1.52
C ASN A 97 7.66 -14.77 1.51
N ASN A 98 7.99 -15.46 2.61
CA ASN A 98 7.77 -16.90 2.76
C ASN A 98 6.33 -17.24 3.20
N LYS A 99 5.48 -16.23 3.42
CA LYS A 99 4.10 -16.41 3.90
C LYS A 99 4.00 -17.12 5.25
N ASP A 100 5.05 -17.02 6.08
CA ASP A 100 5.11 -17.65 7.39
C ASP A 100 4.45 -16.78 8.45
N LEU A 101 3.11 -16.84 8.48
CA LEU A 101 2.30 -16.08 9.44
C LEU A 101 2.54 -16.50 10.90
N LYS A 102 3.00 -17.74 11.15
CA LYS A 102 3.27 -18.23 12.51
C LYS A 102 4.51 -17.56 13.09
N GLN A 103 5.62 -17.58 12.34
CA GLN A 103 6.84 -16.88 12.78
C GLN A 103 6.65 -15.37 12.81
N LEU A 104 5.85 -14.83 11.90
CA LEU A 104 5.50 -13.41 11.94
C LEU A 104 4.74 -13.07 13.22
N GLU A 105 3.75 -13.90 13.60
CA GLU A 105 2.96 -13.69 14.80
C GLU A 105 3.82 -13.61 16.07
N ASP A 106 4.85 -14.43 16.19
CA ASP A 106 5.79 -14.41 17.33
C ASP A 106 6.62 -13.12 17.41
N PHE A 107 6.75 -12.40 16.30
CA PHE A 107 7.47 -11.11 16.20
C PHE A 107 6.59 -9.90 16.51
N ILE A 108 5.28 -10.05 16.64
CA ILE A 108 4.35 -8.93 16.86
C ILE A 108 3.99 -8.82 18.35
N ASP A 109 4.24 -7.65 18.94
CA ASP A 109 3.81 -7.30 20.30
C ASP A 109 2.28 -7.40 20.43
N ARG A 110 1.78 -7.81 21.61
CA ARG A 110 0.34 -7.88 21.93
C ARG A 110 -0.38 -6.57 21.64
N ASN A 111 0.25 -5.43 21.91
CA ASN A 111 -0.25 -4.07 21.73
C ASN A 111 0.36 -3.35 20.52
N CYS A 112 0.86 -4.11 19.52
CA CYS A 112 1.50 -3.54 18.35
C CYS A 112 0.59 -2.52 17.63
N LEU A 113 1.18 -1.41 17.20
CA LEU A 113 0.52 -0.38 16.41
C LEU A 113 1.03 -0.43 14.97
N LEU A 114 0.13 -0.61 14.00
CA LEU A 114 0.47 -0.55 12.58
C LEU A 114 -0.19 0.66 11.94
N GLU A 115 0.63 1.51 11.33
CA GLU A 115 0.21 2.66 10.54
C GLU A 115 0.60 2.42 9.08
N ASP A 116 -0.34 2.53 8.15
CA ASP A 116 -0.05 2.42 6.72
C ASP A 116 -0.69 3.61 5.99
N SER A 117 0.09 4.26 5.14
CA SER A 117 -0.32 5.44 4.37
C SER A 117 -1.57 5.25 3.48
N PHE A 118 -1.94 4.00 3.15
CA PHE A 118 -3.16 3.70 2.40
C PHE A 118 -4.42 3.65 3.26
N PHE A 119 -4.28 3.52 4.58
CA PHE A 119 -5.40 3.38 5.49
C PHE A 119 -5.57 4.64 6.36
N PRO A 120 -6.80 5.16 6.50
CA PRO A 120 -7.04 6.40 7.24
C PRO A 120 -6.87 6.26 8.76
N TYR A 121 -6.90 5.03 9.28
CA TYR A 121 -6.78 4.73 10.70
C TYR A 121 -5.74 3.63 10.93
N PRO A 122 -4.98 3.68 12.04
CA PRO A 122 -4.05 2.63 12.38
C PRO A 122 -4.78 1.35 12.81
N PHE A 123 -4.11 0.21 12.64
CA PHE A 123 -4.53 -1.08 13.18
C PHE A 123 -3.93 -1.25 14.57
N GLN A 124 -4.75 -1.60 15.56
CA GLN A 124 -4.33 -1.64 16.95
C GLN A 124 -4.40 -3.05 17.54
N GLY A 125 -3.28 -3.46 18.12
CA GLY A 125 -3.13 -4.74 18.78
C GLY A 125 -2.87 -5.88 17.80
N LYS A 126 -2.27 -6.94 18.33
CA LYS A 126 -1.78 -8.09 17.55
C LYS A 126 -2.82 -8.70 16.62
N LYS A 127 -4.09 -8.79 17.04
CA LYS A 127 -5.16 -9.39 16.23
C LYS A 127 -5.43 -8.61 14.94
N GLU A 128 -5.56 -7.28 15.01
CA GLU A 128 -5.82 -6.45 13.84
C GLU A 128 -4.60 -6.40 12.92
N VAL A 129 -3.41 -6.26 13.51
CA VAL A 129 -2.13 -6.27 12.79
C VAL A 129 -1.91 -7.59 12.03
N MET A 130 -2.16 -8.75 12.67
CA MET A 130 -2.03 -10.04 12.00
C MET A 130 -3.11 -10.26 10.93
N SER A 131 -4.32 -9.73 11.12
CA SER A 131 -5.36 -9.75 10.08
C SER A 131 -4.92 -8.96 8.83
N PHE A 132 -4.29 -7.80 9.02
CA PHE A 132 -3.69 -7.03 7.94
C PHE A 132 -2.61 -7.83 7.21
N PHE A 133 -1.65 -8.42 7.94
CA PHE A 133 -0.57 -9.18 7.30
C PHE A 133 -1.06 -10.45 6.59
N THR A 134 -2.10 -11.09 7.12
CA THR A 134 -2.77 -12.21 6.44
C THR A 134 -3.31 -11.76 5.08
N GLN A 135 -4.08 -10.68 5.05
CA GLN A 135 -4.63 -10.12 3.81
C GLN A 135 -3.54 -9.65 2.84
N LEU A 136 -2.46 -9.06 3.34
CA LEU A 136 -1.32 -8.65 2.53
C LEU A 136 -0.67 -9.86 1.84
N VAL A 137 -0.32 -10.89 2.62
CA VAL A 137 0.32 -12.11 2.11
C VAL A 137 -0.57 -12.86 1.11
N GLU A 138 -1.88 -12.91 1.35
CA GLU A 138 -2.85 -13.46 0.39
C GLU A 138 -2.89 -12.65 -0.91
N SER A 139 -2.88 -11.32 -0.80
CA SER A 139 -2.94 -10.40 -1.95
C SER A 139 -1.66 -10.40 -2.79
N MET A 140 -0.51 -10.74 -2.20
CA MET A 140 0.77 -10.85 -2.91
C MET A 140 0.80 -12.02 -3.91
N GLY A 141 -0.05 -13.03 -3.75
CA GLY A 141 -0.01 -14.23 -4.60
C GLY A 141 1.30 -14.98 -4.44
N GLU A 142 1.65 -15.86 -5.39
CA GLU A 142 2.84 -16.74 -5.28
C GLU A 142 4.16 -16.04 -5.59
N ASN A 143 4.14 -15.10 -6.53
CA ASN A 143 5.37 -14.61 -7.16
C ASN A 143 5.76 -13.19 -6.73
N ALA A 144 4.88 -12.45 -6.04
CA ALA A 144 5.22 -11.12 -5.56
C ALA A 144 5.98 -11.18 -4.23
N GLN A 145 7.07 -10.43 -4.13
CA GLN A 145 7.92 -10.40 -2.94
C GLN A 145 8.45 -8.99 -2.68
N PHE A 146 8.74 -8.68 -1.42
CA PHE A 146 9.48 -7.48 -1.06
C PHE A 146 10.98 -7.72 -1.23
N ARG A 147 11.64 -6.84 -1.98
CA ARG A 147 13.10 -6.69 -1.94
C ARG A 147 13.46 -5.51 -1.06
N ILE A 148 14.15 -5.81 0.04
CA ILE A 148 14.68 -4.79 0.95
C ILE A 148 15.94 -4.16 0.35
N GLY A 149 16.03 -2.84 0.49
CA GLY A 149 17.16 -2.01 0.09
C GLY A 149 18.00 -1.62 1.30
N HIS A 150 18.21 -0.31 1.46
CA HIS A 150 19.02 0.24 2.55
C HIS A 150 18.27 0.12 3.89
N ILE A 151 19.00 -0.27 4.94
CA ILE A 151 18.52 -0.28 6.33
C ILE A 151 19.28 0.78 7.11
N CYS A 152 18.56 1.67 7.78
CA CYS A 152 19.10 2.66 8.71
C CYS A 152 18.67 2.29 10.13
N GLU A 153 19.61 2.07 11.04
CA GLU A 153 19.30 1.97 12.47
C GLU A 153 19.28 3.37 13.09
N GLY A 154 18.29 3.61 13.96
CA GLY A 154 18.14 4.83 14.73
C GLY A 154 18.38 4.60 16.22
N GLU A 155 18.09 5.62 17.02
CA GLU A 155 18.12 5.52 18.48
C GLU A 155 16.94 4.67 18.99
N GLU A 156 16.99 4.22 20.25
CA GLU A 156 15.87 3.57 20.95
C GLU A 156 15.29 2.31 20.26
N LEU A 157 16.13 1.45 19.67
CA LEU A 157 15.69 0.25 18.94
C LEU A 157 14.69 0.60 17.83
N THR A 158 14.99 1.66 17.08
CA THR A 158 14.26 2.00 15.87
C THR A 158 15.09 1.66 14.64
N ALA A 159 14.43 1.29 13.55
CA ALA A 159 15.10 1.10 12.28
C ALA A 159 14.15 1.38 11.12
N THR A 160 14.73 1.87 10.03
CA THR A 160 14.03 2.22 8.81
C THR A 160 14.60 1.42 7.66
N VAL A 161 13.74 0.99 6.74
CA VAL A 161 14.14 0.19 5.58
C VAL A 161 13.39 0.64 4.35
N ASP A 162 14.15 0.90 3.29
CA ASP A 162 13.60 1.09 1.96
C ASP A 162 13.31 -0.25 1.32
N TRP A 163 12.25 -0.35 0.55
CA TRP A 163 11.90 -1.57 -0.17
C TRP A 163 11.22 -1.26 -1.50
N HIS A 164 11.21 -2.25 -2.38
CA HIS A 164 10.32 -2.29 -3.52
C HIS A 164 9.74 -3.70 -3.66
N MET A 165 8.61 -3.83 -4.34
CA MET A 165 8.09 -5.16 -4.68
C MET A 165 8.60 -5.63 -6.03
N GLU A 166 8.88 -6.92 -6.13
CA GLU A 166 9.23 -7.63 -7.36
C GLU A 166 8.18 -8.70 -7.65
N TRP A 167 7.95 -8.99 -8.93
CA TRP A 167 7.20 -10.14 -9.41
C TRP A 167 8.12 -10.95 -10.32
N GLU A 168 8.40 -12.22 -9.98
CA GLU A 168 9.31 -13.08 -10.74
C GLU A 168 10.66 -12.39 -11.10
N GLU A 169 11.21 -11.60 -10.16
CA GLU A 169 12.43 -10.78 -10.28
C GLU A 169 12.29 -9.40 -10.94
N ASP A 170 11.17 -9.10 -11.60
CA ASP A 170 10.92 -7.78 -12.18
C ASP A 170 10.32 -6.82 -11.15
N GLN A 171 10.94 -5.63 -11.02
CA GLN A 171 10.41 -4.59 -10.13
C GLN A 171 9.03 -4.12 -10.59
N LEU A 172 8.04 -4.23 -9.70
CA LEU A 172 6.69 -3.70 -9.95
C LEU A 172 6.72 -2.17 -10.02
N PRO A 173 5.98 -1.54 -10.95
CA PRO A 173 5.87 -0.09 -11.00
C PRO A 173 5.05 0.42 -9.80
N PHE A 174 5.42 1.59 -9.26
CA PHE A 174 4.71 2.24 -8.14
C PHE A 174 4.64 1.40 -6.86
N SER A 175 5.59 0.49 -6.66
CA SER A 175 5.65 -0.44 -5.54
C SER A 175 6.79 -0.15 -4.58
N ARG A 176 7.38 1.05 -4.66
CA ARG A 176 8.45 1.45 -3.74
C ARG A 176 7.83 1.90 -2.43
N GLY A 177 8.55 1.70 -1.35
CA GLY A 177 8.13 2.19 -0.05
C GLY A 177 9.26 2.25 0.95
N CYS A 178 8.90 2.73 2.11
CA CYS A 178 9.77 2.87 3.26
C CYS A 178 8.99 2.40 4.49
N SER A 179 9.62 1.57 5.30
CA SER A 179 9.03 1.07 6.53
C SER A 179 9.87 1.48 7.73
N ILE A 180 9.22 2.05 8.72
CA ILE A 180 9.82 2.48 9.98
C ILE A 180 9.32 1.54 11.07
N PHE A 181 10.24 0.94 11.81
CA PHE A 181 9.96 0.02 12.90
C PHE A 181 10.46 0.58 14.22
N GLN A 182 9.67 0.35 15.27
CA GLN A 182 10.09 0.49 16.65
C GLN A 182 9.98 -0.88 17.32
N PHE A 183 11.06 -1.31 17.93
CA PHE A 183 11.15 -2.60 18.57
C PHE A 183 11.09 -2.48 20.09
N LEU A 184 10.69 -3.58 20.73
CA LEU A 184 10.77 -3.77 22.18
C LEU A 184 11.64 -4.99 22.45
N LYS A 185 12.58 -4.86 23.40
CA LYS A 185 13.38 -5.98 23.89
C LYS A 185 12.65 -6.62 25.07
N GLU A 186 12.13 -7.82 24.86
CA GLU A 186 11.69 -8.74 25.91
C GLU A 186 12.87 -9.65 26.31
N GLU A 187 12.79 -10.31 27.46
CA GLU A 187 13.90 -11.05 28.10
C GLU A 187 14.72 -11.91 27.12
N ASP A 188 14.04 -12.66 26.24
CA ASP A 188 14.68 -13.57 25.27
C ASP A 188 14.42 -13.21 23.80
N ARG A 189 13.73 -12.10 23.50
CA ARG A 189 13.32 -11.79 22.12
C ARG A 189 13.12 -10.30 21.84
N VAL A 190 13.28 -9.94 20.57
CA VAL A 190 12.96 -8.61 20.05
C VAL A 190 11.64 -8.70 19.29
N VAL A 191 10.66 -7.90 19.69
CA VAL A 191 9.32 -7.84 19.07
C VAL A 191 9.06 -6.46 18.48
N ILE A 192 8.20 -6.40 17.47
CA ILE A 192 7.76 -5.16 16.82
C ILE A 192 6.65 -4.55 17.66
N ARG A 193 6.92 -3.36 18.21
CA ARG A 193 5.96 -2.55 18.97
C ARG A 193 5.18 -1.61 18.06
N LYS A 194 5.84 -1.04 17.06
CA LYS A 194 5.21 -0.17 16.07
C LYS A 194 5.80 -0.42 14.69
N ALA A 195 4.95 -0.48 13.67
CA ALA A 195 5.33 -0.49 12.27
C ALA A 195 4.60 0.64 11.54
N GLN A 196 5.33 1.44 10.77
CA GLN A 196 4.78 2.50 9.94
C GLN A 196 5.23 2.30 8.50
N PHE A 197 4.27 2.19 7.59
CA PHE A 197 4.52 1.94 6.17
C PHE A 197 4.11 3.16 5.34
N VAL A 198 5.07 3.66 4.56
CA VAL A 198 4.88 4.73 3.60
C VAL A 198 5.14 4.17 2.22
N THR A 199 4.08 4.05 1.43
CA THR A 199 4.16 3.46 0.10
C THR A 199 4.01 4.54 -0.98
N GLU A 200 4.73 4.36 -2.07
CA GLU A 200 4.62 5.21 -3.26
C GLU A 200 3.16 5.24 -3.76
N PRO A 201 2.58 6.43 -3.98
CA PRO A 201 1.23 6.50 -4.51
C PRO A 201 1.19 6.04 -5.97
N PRO A 202 0.13 5.33 -6.39
CA PRO A 202 -0.02 4.89 -7.78
C PRO A 202 -0.16 6.06 -8.76
N ILE A 203 -0.65 7.20 -8.28
CA ILE A 203 -0.77 8.44 -9.03
C ILE A 203 0.33 9.39 -8.57
N LYS A 204 1.06 9.97 -9.54
CA LYS A 204 2.13 10.95 -9.30
C LYS A 204 1.66 12.35 -9.65
N PRO A 205 0.89 13.04 -8.78
CA PRO A 205 0.28 14.32 -9.12
C PRO A 205 1.26 15.50 -9.09
N GLY A 206 2.58 15.29 -9.07
CA GLY A 206 3.59 16.29 -8.69
C GLY A 206 3.29 17.72 -9.15
N LYS A 207 3.09 17.96 -10.46
CA LYS A 207 2.78 19.30 -10.98
C LYS A 207 1.44 19.86 -10.48
N LEU A 208 0.39 19.03 -10.46
CA LEU A 208 -0.94 19.42 -9.99
C LEU A 208 -0.93 19.68 -8.48
N ALA A 209 -0.31 18.79 -7.70
CA ALA A 209 -0.17 18.93 -6.25
C ALA A 209 0.60 20.20 -5.88
N MET A 210 1.70 20.51 -6.59
CA MET A 210 2.44 21.76 -6.40
C MET A 210 1.61 23.00 -6.77
N ALA A 211 0.82 22.95 -7.86
CA ALA A 211 -0.05 24.06 -8.25
C ALA A 211 -1.15 24.31 -7.21
N LEU A 212 -1.80 23.24 -6.73
CA LEU A 212 -2.81 23.32 -5.68
C LEU A 212 -2.22 23.83 -4.37
N LEU A 213 -1.05 23.33 -3.97
CA LEU A 213 -0.35 23.81 -2.79
C LEU A 213 -0.06 25.30 -2.91
N LYS A 214 0.46 25.77 -4.06
CA LYS A 214 0.73 27.19 -4.29
C LYS A 214 -0.52 28.06 -4.16
N ILE A 215 -1.66 27.61 -4.71
CA ILE A 215 -2.94 28.32 -4.58
C ILE A 215 -3.35 28.38 -3.11
N LEU A 216 -3.29 27.25 -2.41
CA LEU A 216 -3.69 27.15 -1.00
C LEU A 216 -2.80 28.01 -0.10
N THR A 217 -1.48 27.96 -0.28
CA THR A 217 -0.54 28.77 0.51
C THR A 217 -0.72 30.25 0.22
N SER A 218 -0.91 30.65 -1.05
CA SER A 218 -1.22 32.05 -1.40
C SER A 218 -2.47 32.53 -0.70
N LEU A 219 -3.54 31.72 -0.70
CA LEU A 219 -4.79 32.07 -0.02
C LEU A 219 -4.60 32.17 1.50
N PHE A 220 -3.82 31.26 2.10
CA PHE A 220 -3.53 31.31 3.54
C PHE A 220 -2.66 32.51 3.93
N ASP A 221 -1.73 32.90 3.06
CA ASP A 221 -0.88 34.07 3.25
C ASP A 221 -1.67 35.37 3.14
N ASP A 222 -2.66 35.43 2.24
CA ASP A 222 -3.59 36.56 2.11
C ASP A 222 -4.55 36.68 3.32
N PHE A 223 -4.91 35.54 3.96
CA PHE A 223 -5.87 35.45 5.07
C PHE A 223 -5.35 34.62 6.26
N PRO A 224 -4.30 35.07 6.97
CA PRO A 224 -3.56 34.24 7.92
C PRO A 224 -4.33 33.96 9.23
N LYS A 225 -5.27 34.84 9.62
CA LYS A 225 -6.07 34.63 10.84
C LYS A 225 -7.13 33.55 10.60
N GLU A 226 -7.78 33.63 9.46
CA GLU A 226 -8.79 32.70 8.96
C GLU A 226 -8.15 31.34 8.69
N ALA A 227 -6.95 31.31 8.09
CA ALA A 227 -6.19 30.10 7.85
C ALA A 227 -5.79 29.39 9.16
N LYS A 228 -5.30 30.11 10.17
CA LYS A 228 -4.99 29.53 11.49
C LYS A 228 -6.22 28.95 12.16
N TRP A 229 -7.34 29.70 12.13
CA TRP A 229 -8.61 29.21 12.62
C TRP A 229 -9.08 27.95 11.88
N PHE A 230 -8.91 27.93 10.55
CA PHE A 230 -9.27 26.80 9.68
C PHE A 230 -8.45 25.55 10.01
N LEU A 231 -7.13 25.69 10.13
CA LEU A 231 -6.22 24.59 10.44
C LEU A 231 -6.47 23.97 11.83
N HIS A 232 -6.90 24.77 12.80
CA HIS A 232 -7.23 24.28 14.14
C HIS A 232 -8.61 23.61 14.22
N SER A 233 -9.51 23.87 13.26
CA SER A 233 -10.94 23.51 13.33
C SER A 233 -11.37 22.50 12.26
N GLN A 234 -10.44 21.68 11.75
CA GLN A 234 -10.66 20.78 10.59
C GLN A 234 -11.94 19.93 10.68
N GLN A 235 -12.21 19.35 11.85
CA GLN A 235 -13.37 18.46 12.07
C GLN A 235 -14.71 19.20 12.00
N GLN A 236 -14.76 20.45 12.44
CA GLN A 236 -15.99 21.26 12.42
C GLN A 236 -16.27 21.79 11.02
N ILE A 237 -15.21 22.17 10.30
CA ILE A 237 -15.30 22.67 8.93
C ILE A 237 -15.76 21.58 7.98
N PHE A 238 -15.23 20.36 8.09
CA PHE A 238 -15.69 19.27 7.24
C PHE A 238 -17.20 19.03 7.40
N LYS A 239 -17.70 19.04 8.64
CA LYS A 239 -19.14 18.94 8.91
C LYS A 239 -19.93 20.09 8.29
N ALA A 240 -19.46 21.33 8.43
CA ALA A 240 -20.12 22.49 7.84
C ALA A 240 -20.13 22.42 6.30
N VAL A 241 -19.01 22.07 5.67
CA VAL A 241 -18.89 21.91 4.21
C VAL A 241 -19.82 20.82 3.70
N VAL A 242 -19.84 19.64 4.34
CA VAL A 242 -20.77 18.56 3.99
C VAL A 242 -22.22 19.00 4.17
N THR A 243 -22.52 19.79 5.21
CA THR A 243 -23.87 20.31 5.44
C THR A 243 -24.30 21.29 4.34
N ILE A 244 -23.41 22.20 3.93
CA ILE A 244 -23.64 23.13 2.82
C ILE A 244 -23.79 22.37 1.49
N TYR A 245 -22.93 21.38 1.24
CA TYR A 245 -23.05 20.51 0.08
C TYR A 245 -24.42 19.83 0.03
N ASN A 246 -24.88 19.25 1.15
CA ASN A 246 -26.18 18.60 1.22
C ASN A 246 -27.34 19.59 1.06
N LEU A 247 -27.18 20.84 1.51
CA LEU A 247 -28.22 21.85 1.42
C LEU A 247 -28.38 22.43 0.00
N PHE A 248 -27.27 22.66 -0.72
CA PHE A 248 -27.29 23.39 -1.98
C PHE A 248 -26.94 22.54 -3.21
N LEU A 249 -25.99 21.63 -3.09
CA LEU A 249 -25.48 20.85 -4.23
C LEU A 249 -26.23 19.52 -4.40
N ALA A 250 -26.56 18.83 -3.31
CA ALA A 250 -27.29 17.56 -3.39
C ALA A 250 -28.66 17.67 -4.09
N PRO A 251 -29.49 18.71 -3.87
CA PRO A 251 -30.77 18.85 -4.57
C PRO A 251 -30.64 19.02 -6.09
N ILE A 252 -29.49 19.53 -6.56
CA ILE A 252 -29.22 19.76 -7.99
C ILE A 252 -28.53 18.52 -8.60
N LEU A 253 -27.54 17.95 -7.92
CA LEU A 253 -26.76 16.82 -8.42
C LEU A 253 -27.56 15.52 -8.39
N ASN A 254 -28.37 15.27 -7.36
CA ASN A 254 -29.15 14.04 -7.24
C ASN A 254 -30.10 13.79 -8.42
N PRO A 255 -30.93 14.74 -8.88
CA PRO A 255 -31.79 14.52 -10.04
C PRO A 255 -30.99 14.35 -11.34
N VAL A 256 -29.87 15.06 -11.51
CA VAL A 256 -28.99 14.88 -12.69
C VAL A 256 -28.36 13.49 -12.70
N LEU A 257 -27.83 13.05 -11.57
CA LEU A 257 -27.26 11.70 -11.40
C LEU A 257 -28.33 10.61 -11.57
N GLY A 258 -29.53 10.84 -11.04
CA GLY A 258 -30.68 9.93 -11.20
C GLY A 258 -31.13 9.82 -12.66
N PHE A 259 -31.19 10.94 -13.38
CA PHE A 259 -31.45 10.96 -14.81
C PHE A 259 -30.37 10.20 -15.58
N TYR A 260 -29.10 10.47 -15.29
CA TYR A 260 -27.96 9.79 -15.89
C TYR A 260 -27.97 8.27 -15.65
N TYR A 261 -28.25 7.84 -14.42
CA TYR A 261 -28.40 6.42 -14.07
C TYR A 261 -29.54 5.76 -14.87
N THR A 262 -30.66 6.46 -15.00
CA THR A 262 -31.82 5.99 -15.77
C THR A 262 -31.48 5.86 -17.26
N LEU A 263 -30.76 6.84 -17.81
CA LEU A 263 -30.28 6.81 -19.20
C LEU A 263 -29.33 5.63 -19.44
N TRP A 264 -28.38 5.40 -18.53
CA TRP A 264 -27.48 4.25 -18.61
C TRP A 264 -28.21 2.91 -18.53
N LYS A 265 -29.25 2.83 -17.71
CA LYS A 265 -30.09 1.62 -17.61
C LYS A 265 -30.83 1.33 -18.93
N PHE A 266 -31.25 2.37 -19.64
CA PHE A 266 -31.83 2.23 -20.98
C PHE A 266 -30.78 1.79 -22.01
N ILE A 267 -29.61 2.42 -22.01
CA ILE A 267 -28.48 2.05 -22.87
C ILE A 267 -28.09 0.58 -22.66
N ALA A 268 -27.96 0.13 -21.41
CA ALA A 268 -27.62 -1.25 -21.09
C ALA A 268 -28.67 -2.26 -21.61
N ARG A 269 -29.97 -1.91 -21.57
CA ARG A 269 -31.04 -2.73 -22.16
C ARG A 269 -30.93 -2.82 -23.68
N LEU A 270 -30.66 -1.70 -24.35
CA LEU A 270 -30.42 -1.68 -25.79
C LEU A 270 -29.23 -2.58 -26.17
N PHE A 271 -28.12 -2.48 -25.44
CA PHE A 271 -26.99 -3.39 -25.64
C PHE A 271 -27.37 -4.86 -25.43
N GLY A 272 -28.17 -5.17 -24.40
CA GLY A 272 -28.69 -6.52 -24.18
C GLY A 272 -29.52 -7.06 -25.35
N TYR A 273 -30.39 -6.25 -25.94
CA TYR A 273 -31.16 -6.65 -27.13
C TYR A 273 -30.27 -6.86 -28.35
N VAL A 274 -29.28 -5.98 -28.57
CA VAL A 274 -28.31 -6.14 -29.67
C VAL A 274 -27.53 -7.44 -29.51
N ILE A 275 -27.05 -7.77 -28.30
CA ILE A 275 -26.35 -9.03 -28.03
C ILE A 275 -27.28 -10.24 -28.27
N SER A 276 -28.54 -10.18 -27.82
CA SER A 276 -29.53 -11.24 -28.05
C SER A 276 -29.81 -11.44 -29.54
N PHE A 277 -29.96 -10.35 -30.30
CA PHE A 277 -30.16 -10.38 -31.74
C PHE A 277 -28.93 -10.93 -32.49
N LEU A 278 -27.73 -10.50 -32.11
CA LEU A 278 -26.48 -11.06 -32.65
C LEU A 278 -26.34 -12.56 -32.33
N HIS A 279 -26.77 -12.99 -31.14
CA HIS A 279 -26.80 -14.41 -30.78
C HIS A 279 -27.77 -15.21 -31.66
N ILE A 280 -28.94 -14.65 -31.97
CA ILE A 280 -29.92 -15.25 -32.90
C ILE A 280 -29.32 -15.36 -34.30
N ILE A 281 -28.68 -14.31 -34.81
CA ILE A 281 -28.00 -14.31 -36.12
C ILE A 281 -26.89 -15.37 -36.14
N ALA A 282 -26.03 -15.40 -35.12
CA ALA A 282 -24.96 -16.39 -35.01
C ALA A 282 -25.50 -17.82 -35.01
N LYS A 283 -26.63 -18.06 -34.32
CA LYS A 283 -27.32 -19.35 -34.32
C LYS A 283 -27.94 -19.70 -35.68
N PHE A 284 -28.41 -18.70 -36.41
CA PHE A 284 -29.00 -18.88 -37.74
C PHE A 284 -27.94 -19.23 -38.80
N PHE A 285 -26.78 -18.56 -38.76
CA PHE A 285 -25.64 -18.88 -39.61
C PHE A 285 -24.93 -20.18 -39.19
N GLY A 286 -24.86 -20.47 -37.89
CA GLY A 286 -24.37 -21.75 -37.37
C GLY A 286 -25.26 -22.95 -37.72
N LYS A 287 -26.57 -22.73 -37.94
CA LYS A 287 -27.50 -23.77 -38.44
C LYS A 287 -27.47 -23.95 -39.95
N LYS A 288 -26.83 -23.06 -40.71
CA LYS A 288 -26.79 -23.10 -42.18
C LYS A 288 -25.58 -23.86 -42.75
N SER A 289 -24.94 -24.68 -41.95
CA SER A 289 -24.13 -25.80 -42.44
C SER A 289 -24.84 -27.11 -42.05
N PRO A 290 -25.68 -27.62 -42.95
CA PRO A 290 -25.43 -28.98 -43.41
C PRO A 290 -25.73 -29.13 -44.91
N ASN A 291 -24.71 -29.51 -45.67
CA ASN A 291 -24.74 -30.71 -46.52
C ASN A 291 -23.38 -30.88 -47.22
N ASP A 292 -22.71 -32.00 -46.97
CA ASP A 292 -22.75 -33.03 -48.00
C ASP A 292 -22.63 -34.44 -47.40
N HIS A 293 -23.39 -35.36 -47.99
CA HIS A 293 -23.54 -36.76 -47.63
C HIS A 293 -22.28 -37.56 -47.96
N ARG A 294 -21.93 -38.51 -47.08
CA ARG A 294 -21.61 -39.86 -47.56
C ARG A 294 -21.92 -40.91 -46.51
N SER A 295 -22.89 -41.75 -46.86
CA SER A 295 -23.27 -42.99 -46.23
C SER A 295 -22.09 -43.94 -46.06
N PHE A 296 -21.91 -44.50 -44.87
CA PHE A 296 -21.34 -45.83 -44.74
C PHE A 296 -22.15 -46.65 -43.74
N ASP A 297 -22.41 -47.86 -44.21
CA ASP A 297 -23.30 -48.91 -43.73
C ASP A 297 -22.84 -49.49 -42.38
N GLN A 298 -23.78 -49.78 -41.45
CA GLN A 298 -23.61 -50.84 -40.43
C GLN A 298 -24.91 -51.13 -39.63
N ARG A 299 -25.53 -52.25 -40.01
CA ARG A 299 -26.31 -53.28 -39.28
C ARG A 299 -26.56 -53.08 -37.75
N PRO A 300 -27.78 -53.38 -37.23
CA PRO A 300 -28.04 -53.34 -35.80
C PRO A 300 -27.74 -54.69 -35.11
N THR A 301 -27.04 -54.65 -33.98
CA THR A 301 -27.08 -55.71 -32.97
C THR A 301 -27.80 -55.20 -31.74
N LYS A 302 -28.97 -55.78 -31.48
CA LYS A 302 -29.80 -55.61 -30.29
C LYS A 302 -29.37 -56.65 -29.26
N PHE A 303 -29.07 -56.22 -28.03
CA PHE A 303 -29.17 -57.09 -26.85
C PHE A 303 -29.58 -56.23 -25.65
N ASP A 304 -30.82 -56.41 -25.23
CA ASP A 304 -31.42 -55.78 -24.05
C ASP A 304 -30.94 -56.50 -22.79
N SER A 305 -30.66 -55.77 -21.72
CA SER A 305 -30.54 -56.35 -20.38
C SER A 305 -31.14 -55.46 -19.30
N ALA A 306 -31.94 -56.12 -18.47
CA ALA A 306 -32.27 -55.82 -17.07
C ALA A 306 -33.40 -54.84 -16.77
N SER A 307 -34.61 -55.41 -16.66
CA SER A 307 -35.57 -55.08 -15.61
C SER A 307 -35.23 -55.89 -14.35
N ASP A 308 -35.23 -55.27 -13.18
CA ASP A 308 -36.16 -55.58 -12.07
C ASP A 308 -35.62 -55.02 -10.74
N ASP A 309 -36.41 -54.08 -10.21
CA ASP A 309 -36.39 -53.59 -8.85
C ASP A 309 -36.85 -54.68 -7.86
N LEU A 310 -36.32 -54.64 -6.63
CA LEU A 310 -37.02 -54.66 -5.32
C LEU A 310 -36.19 -55.36 -4.22
N ASN A 311 -35.80 -54.61 -3.19
CA ASN A 311 -36.22 -54.76 -1.78
C ASN A 311 -35.35 -53.83 -0.90
N SER A 312 -35.92 -52.80 -0.28
CA SER A 312 -36.56 -52.80 1.06
C SER A 312 -35.57 -52.83 2.24
N LYS A 313 -35.43 -51.65 2.85
CA LYS A 313 -35.14 -51.34 4.27
C LYS A 313 -34.94 -52.51 5.25
N THR A 314 -33.87 -52.43 6.02
CA THR A 314 -33.87 -52.62 7.49
C THR A 314 -32.59 -52.04 8.11
N GLU A 315 -32.81 -51.32 9.22
CA GLU A 315 -31.89 -50.88 10.30
C GLU A 315 -30.74 -49.90 10.02
#